data_AF-A0A7S1KX00-F1
#
_entry.id   AF-A0A7S1KX00-F1
#
_cell.length_a   1.000
_cell.length_b   1.000
_cell.length_c   1.000
_cell.angle_alpha   90.00
_cell.angle_beta   90.00
_cell.angle_gamma   90.00
#
_symmetry.space_group_name_H-M   'P 1'
#
loop_
_entity.id
_entity.type
_entity.pdbx_description
1 polymer ?
#
loop_
_entity_poly.entity_id
_entity_poly.type
_entity_poly.pdbx_seq_one_letter_code
_entity_poly.pdbx_strand_id
1 'polypeptide(L)'
;SEDASVCLCLSSLAVVVARFAITNTLPTTHGSVTGRSAIEVLKLYVAGIFFLALVIAITYKLNAIHAQRAGKEEEESVKLFDATRFFHCLQDFAGLSMSWCFYFGTQWYLFVFMQHHEGLKGVAGKLLQAVLVSFCTTLAIFVLDCLGDGSDSCKKAFTGLITSLGLLVGISWEGAFAAGVDEIAVNWGSEGSQLVVKTLLAFGLVAVVLPAWRLYILPKSDPAMMRYYRGRLPPLSSLWRHWDPAKDYKLSKGEQFRQNHQAGKKPDDGALSASEASPRRSSF
;
A
#
# COMPACT_ATOMS: atom_id res chain seq x y z
N SER A 1 -10.09 -8.23 3.79
CA SER A 1 -10.23 -6.95 3.05
C SER A 1 -11.59 -6.28 3.29
N GLU A 2 -12.48 -6.84 4.11
CA GLU A 2 -13.73 -6.18 4.51
C GLU A 2 -13.48 -5.09 5.57
N ASP A 3 -12.78 -5.42 6.65
CA ASP A 3 -12.43 -4.49 7.74
C ASP A 3 -11.76 -3.20 7.23
N ALA A 4 -10.82 -3.33 6.29
CA ALA A 4 -10.13 -2.19 5.69
C ALA A 4 -11.08 -1.27 4.90
N SER A 5 -12.05 -1.85 4.19
CA SER A 5 -13.05 -1.09 3.43
C SER A 5 -13.99 -0.35 4.36
N VAL A 6 -14.40 -0.98 5.46
CA VAL A 6 -15.21 -0.36 6.53
C VAL A 6 -14.44 0.80 7.17
N CYS A 7 -13.16 0.60 7.53
CA CYS A 7 -12.32 1.66 8.10
C CYS A 7 -12.16 2.85 7.14
N LEU A 8 -12.02 2.58 5.84
CA LEU A 8 -11.96 3.63 4.82
C LEU A 8 -13.24 4.46 4.76
N CYS A 9 -14.41 3.81 4.71
CA CYS A 9 -15.70 4.49 4.69
C CYS A 9 -15.95 5.30 5.97
N LEU A 10 -15.68 4.70 7.14
CA LEU A 10 -15.87 5.34 8.43
C LEU A 10 -14.94 6.54 8.61
N SER A 11 -13.66 6.40 8.26
CA SER A 11 -12.69 7.49 8.38
C SER A 11 -13.03 8.66 7.46
N SER A 12 -13.48 8.37 6.23
CA SER A 12 -13.98 9.39 5.29
C SER A 12 -15.19 10.13 5.88
N LEU A 13 -16.17 9.39 6.41
CA LEU A 13 -17.35 9.97 7.05
C LEU A 13 -16.97 10.82 8.27
N ALA A 14 -16.05 10.34 9.12
CA ALA A 14 -15.57 11.07 10.29
C ALA A 14 -14.95 12.42 9.89
N VAL A 15 -14.17 12.46 8.81
CA VAL A 15 -13.58 13.71 8.33
C VAL A 15 -14.61 14.63 7.66
N VAL A 16 -15.62 14.09 6.99
CA VAL A 16 -16.77 14.88 6.52
C VAL A 16 -17.48 15.56 7.68
N VAL A 17 -17.75 14.82 8.76
CA VAL A 17 -18.37 15.36 9.99
C VAL A 17 -17.47 16.43 10.62
N ALA A 18 -16.15 16.18 10.74
CA ALA A 18 -15.21 17.16 11.28
C ALA A 18 -15.17 18.45 10.44
N ARG A 19 -15.16 18.34 9.10
CA ARG A 19 -15.21 19.48 8.19
C ARG A 19 -16.53 20.25 8.31
N PHE A 20 -17.66 19.55 8.43
CA PHE A 20 -18.95 20.18 8.65
C PHE A 20 -18.97 20.94 9.98
N ALA A 21 -18.47 20.34 11.06
CA ALA A 21 -18.39 20.98 12.38
C ALA A 21 -17.48 22.24 12.39
N ILE A 22 -16.41 22.25 11.59
CA ILE A 22 -15.51 23.40 11.48
C ILE A 22 -16.13 24.53 10.67
N THR A 23 -16.78 24.19 9.56
CA THR A 23 -17.23 25.16 8.55
C THR A 23 -18.69 25.58 8.69
N ASN A 24 -19.50 24.82 9.43
CA ASN A 24 -20.97 24.90 9.46
C ASN A 24 -21.62 24.81 8.07
N THR A 25 -20.91 24.26 7.08
CA THR A 25 -21.39 24.09 5.70
C THR A 25 -21.13 22.67 5.25
N LEU A 26 -22.10 22.05 4.57
CA LEU A 26 -21.90 20.71 4.04
C LEU A 26 -20.79 20.74 2.98
N PRO A 27 -19.71 19.95 3.11
CA PRO A 27 -18.63 19.97 2.13
C PRO A 27 -19.16 19.51 0.77
N THR A 28 -18.99 20.35 -0.26
CA THR A 28 -19.35 19.98 -1.64
C THR A 28 -18.48 18.81 -2.10
N THR A 29 -19.08 17.86 -2.82
CA THR A 29 -18.41 16.67 -3.37
C THR A 29 -17.19 17.03 -4.24
N HIS A 30 -17.27 18.15 -4.97
CA HIS A 30 -16.19 18.62 -5.87
C HIS A 30 -15.20 19.58 -5.21
N GLY A 31 -15.31 19.82 -3.90
CA GLY A 31 -14.31 20.57 -3.14
C GLY A 31 -14.10 22.00 -3.62
N SER A 32 -15.16 22.74 -3.96
CA SER A 32 -15.07 24.20 -4.12
C SER A 32 -14.68 24.82 -2.78
N VAL A 33 -13.43 25.31 -2.67
CA VAL A 33 -12.84 25.78 -1.40
C VAL A 33 -12.97 27.29 -1.23
N THR A 34 -13.86 27.97 -1.96
CA THR A 34 -13.92 29.44 -1.94
C THR A 34 -14.21 29.99 -0.53
N GLY A 35 -13.43 30.98 -0.09
CA GLY A 35 -13.69 31.75 1.13
C GLY A 35 -13.29 31.14 2.48
N ARG A 36 -12.37 30.16 2.52
CA ARG A 36 -11.93 29.57 3.80
C ARG A 36 -10.91 30.44 4.53
N SER A 37 -11.06 30.54 5.86
CA SER A 37 -10.16 31.27 6.76
C SER A 37 -8.98 30.40 7.20
N ALA A 38 -7.82 31.01 7.47
CA ALA A 38 -6.65 30.29 7.99
C ALA A 38 -6.93 29.55 9.32
N ILE A 39 -7.89 30.04 10.11
CA ILE A 39 -8.31 29.42 11.37
C ILE A 39 -9.03 28.09 11.11
N GLU A 40 -9.89 28.00 10.10
CA GLU A 40 -10.54 26.73 9.71
C GLU A 40 -9.52 25.69 9.27
N VAL A 41 -8.49 26.13 8.53
CA VAL A 41 -7.35 25.27 8.12
C VAL A 41 -6.62 24.73 9.34
N LEU A 42 -6.27 25.61 10.29
CA LEU A 42 -5.58 25.22 11.52
C LEU A 42 -6.40 24.23 12.35
N LYS A 43 -7.72 24.46 12.50
CA LYS A 43 -8.61 23.53 13.21
C LYS A 43 -8.58 22.12 12.61
N LEU A 44 -8.51 22.00 11.29
CA LEU A 44 -8.46 20.70 10.63
C LEU A 44 -7.11 19.99 10.83
N TYR A 45 -6.00 20.73 10.85
CA TYR A 45 -4.71 20.18 11.23
C TYR A 45 -4.67 19.73 12.69
N VAL A 46 -5.26 20.50 13.61
CA VAL A 46 -5.38 20.10 15.02
C VAL A 46 -6.17 18.79 15.17
N ALA A 47 -7.27 18.63 14.40
CA ALA A 47 -7.99 17.36 14.36
C ALA A 47 -7.12 16.20 13.84
N GLY A 48 -6.30 16.44 12.82
CA GLY A 48 -5.33 15.45 12.32
C GLY A 48 -4.30 15.05 13.38
N ILE A 49 -3.75 16.01 14.13
CA ILE A 49 -2.82 15.76 15.25
C ILE A 49 -3.49 14.98 16.39
N PHE A 50 -4.76 15.26 16.68
CA PHE A 50 -5.53 14.46 17.64
C PHE A 50 -5.62 12.99 17.23
N PHE A 51 -5.97 12.72 15.96
CA PHE A 51 -5.99 11.35 15.45
C PHE A 51 -4.59 10.70 15.44
N LEU A 52 -3.53 11.47 15.16
CA LEU A 52 -2.16 10.96 15.27
C LEU A 52 -1.83 10.53 16.71
N ALA A 53 -2.16 11.36 17.71
CA ALA A 53 -1.97 11.03 19.11
C ALA A 53 -2.76 9.77 19.50
N LEU A 54 -3.98 9.61 18.97
CA LEU A 54 -4.78 8.40 19.16
C LEU A 54 -4.10 7.16 18.58
N VAL A 55 -3.54 7.24 17.36
CA VAL A 55 -2.79 6.12 16.76
C VAL A 55 -1.58 5.73 17.62
N ILE A 56 -0.82 6.71 18.12
CA ILE A 56 0.32 6.47 18.99
C ILE A 56 -0.12 5.79 20.29
N ALA A 57 -1.20 6.26 20.92
CA ALA A 57 -1.74 5.65 22.13
C ALA A 57 -2.21 4.20 21.92
N ILE A 58 -2.91 3.92 20.81
CA ILE A 58 -3.34 2.57 20.44
C ILE A 58 -2.13 1.67 20.17
N THR A 59 -1.10 2.18 19.51
CA THR A 59 0.16 1.47 19.26
C THR A 59 0.82 1.02 20.56
N TYR A 60 0.95 1.92 21.54
CA TYR A 60 1.50 1.56 22.85
C TYR A 60 0.66 0.49 23.56
N LYS A 61 -0.67 0.57 23.47
CA LYS A 61 -1.56 -0.44 24.05
C LYS A 61 -1.44 -1.80 23.36
N LEU A 62 -1.41 -1.85 22.04
CA LEU A 62 -1.17 -3.07 21.27
C LEU A 62 0.16 -3.72 21.63
N ASN A 63 1.23 -2.92 21.76
CA ASN A 63 2.54 -3.41 22.20
C ASN A 63 2.48 -4.00 23.62
N ALA A 64 1.76 -3.37 24.55
CA ALA A 64 1.58 -3.90 25.90
C ALA A 64 0.77 -5.22 25.90
N ILE A 65 -0.27 -5.34 25.07
CA ILE A 65 -1.07 -6.57 24.91
C ILE A 65 -0.20 -7.69 24.34
N HIS A 66 0.64 -7.40 23.33
CA HIS A 66 1.57 -8.38 22.77
C HIS A 66 2.60 -8.86 23.78
N ALA A 67 3.12 -7.97 24.63
CA ALA A 67 4.05 -8.36 25.70
C ALA A 67 3.37 -9.28 26.73
N GLN A 68 2.11 -9.04 27.08
CA GLN A 68 1.36 -9.89 28.01
C GLN A 68 1.01 -11.27 27.43
N ARG A 69 0.80 -11.36 26.12
CA ARG A 69 0.44 -12.63 25.45
C ARG A 69 1.55 -13.67 25.50
N ALA A 70 2.82 -13.26 25.67
CA ALA A 70 3.96 -14.17 25.69
C ALA A 70 3.97 -15.14 26.90
N GLY A 71 3.15 -14.91 27.94
CA GLY A 71 3.18 -15.70 29.17
C GLY A 71 1.84 -16.26 29.66
N LYS A 72 0.77 -16.25 28.86
CA LYS A 72 -0.59 -16.63 29.30
C LYS A 72 -1.10 -17.92 28.65
N GLU A 73 -1.94 -18.66 29.39
CA GLU A 73 -2.56 -19.93 28.99
C GLU A 73 -3.55 -19.78 27.80
N GLU A 74 -3.87 -20.91 27.17
CA GLU A 74 -4.61 -20.99 25.90
C GLU A 74 -6.01 -20.35 25.94
N GLU A 75 -6.74 -20.45 27.05
CA GLU A 75 -8.10 -19.89 27.15
C GLU A 75 -8.09 -18.34 27.17
N GLU A 76 -7.12 -17.72 27.84
CA GLU A 76 -7.00 -16.27 27.88
C GLU A 76 -6.56 -15.70 26.51
N SER A 77 -5.93 -16.53 25.67
CA SER A 77 -5.47 -16.14 24.34
C SER A 77 -6.62 -15.82 23.37
N VAL A 78 -7.80 -16.44 23.56
CA VAL A 78 -8.99 -16.21 22.70
C VAL A 78 -9.56 -14.81 22.93
N LYS A 79 -9.75 -14.40 24.20
CA LYS A 79 -10.25 -13.04 24.52
C LYS A 79 -9.28 -11.95 24.07
N LEU A 80 -7.97 -12.20 24.21
CA LEU A 80 -6.93 -11.28 23.74
C LEU A 80 -6.92 -11.15 22.22
N PHE A 81 -7.31 -12.19 21.49
CA PHE A 81 -7.38 -12.16 20.02
C PHE A 81 -8.44 -11.17 19.53
N ASP A 82 -9.66 -11.21 20.08
CA ASP A 82 -10.75 -10.31 19.69
C ASP A 82 -10.41 -8.85 20.01
N ALA A 83 -9.85 -8.59 21.19
CA ALA A 83 -9.40 -7.25 21.57
C ALA A 83 -8.32 -6.74 20.63
N THR A 84 -7.34 -7.58 20.27
CA THR A 84 -6.26 -7.21 19.34
C THR A 84 -6.81 -6.79 17.98
N ARG A 85 -7.77 -7.54 17.42
CA ARG A 85 -8.42 -7.20 16.14
C ARG A 85 -9.15 -5.85 16.22
N PHE A 86 -9.88 -5.61 17.31
CA PHE A 86 -10.56 -4.34 17.52
C PHE A 86 -9.59 -3.15 17.55
N PHE A 87 -8.48 -3.28 18.28
CA PHE A 87 -7.47 -2.22 18.34
C PHE A 87 -6.79 -1.97 17.00
N HIS A 88 -6.52 -3.00 16.20
CA HIS A 88 -6.01 -2.80 14.83
C HIS A 88 -7.01 -2.04 13.95
N CYS A 89 -8.29 -2.40 14.00
CA CYS A 89 -9.35 -1.69 13.28
C CYS A 89 -9.44 -0.22 13.70
N LEU A 90 -9.38 0.04 15.01
CA LEU A 90 -9.38 1.40 15.56
C LEU A 90 -8.12 2.19 15.15
N GLN A 91 -6.97 1.54 15.11
CA GLN A 91 -5.70 2.13 14.67
C GLN A 91 -5.77 2.52 13.19
N ASP A 92 -6.27 1.63 12.32
CA ASP A 92 -6.41 1.89 10.88
C ASP A 92 -7.42 3.02 10.63
N PHE A 93 -8.56 3.01 11.32
CA PHE A 93 -9.54 4.09 11.26
C PHE A 93 -8.94 5.45 11.67
N ALA A 94 -8.19 5.49 12.78
CA ALA A 94 -7.56 6.72 13.26
C ALA A 94 -6.45 7.18 12.30
N GLY A 95 -5.64 6.26 11.77
CA GLY A 95 -4.58 6.55 10.80
C GLY A 95 -5.12 7.11 9.48
N LEU A 96 -6.20 6.54 8.97
CA LEU A 96 -6.88 7.05 7.78
C LEU A 96 -7.52 8.41 8.05
N SER A 97 -8.20 8.59 9.19
CA SER A 97 -8.81 9.88 9.57
C SER A 97 -7.77 11.01 9.69
N MET A 98 -6.64 10.71 10.30
CA MET A 98 -5.47 11.59 10.38
C MET A 98 -4.98 11.98 8.99
N SER A 99 -4.83 11.00 8.09
CA SER A 99 -4.41 11.22 6.71
C SER A 99 -5.38 12.16 5.98
N TRP A 100 -6.68 11.86 6.03
CA TRP A 100 -7.73 12.70 5.43
C TRP A 100 -7.70 14.16 5.95
N CYS A 101 -7.53 14.35 7.26
CA CYS A 101 -7.39 15.69 7.85
C CYS A 101 -6.19 16.44 7.27
N PHE A 102 -5.02 15.79 7.16
CA PHE A 102 -3.84 16.42 6.56
C PHE A 102 -4.01 16.73 5.07
N TYR A 103 -4.68 15.85 4.32
CA TYR A 103 -4.94 16.08 2.90
C TYR A 103 -5.88 17.25 2.65
N PHE A 104 -7.04 17.28 3.33
CA PHE A 104 -7.96 18.40 3.19
C PHE A 104 -7.41 19.69 3.81
N GLY A 105 -6.65 19.59 4.90
CA GLY A 105 -5.93 20.72 5.48
C GLY A 105 -4.94 21.32 4.48
N THR A 106 -4.15 20.48 3.81
CA THR A 106 -3.21 20.91 2.77
C THR A 106 -3.92 21.50 1.57
N GLN A 107 -5.04 20.91 1.14
CA GLN A 107 -5.87 21.48 0.08
C GLN A 107 -6.38 22.88 0.45
N TRP A 108 -6.87 23.07 1.67
CA TRP A 108 -7.37 24.38 2.12
C TRP A 108 -6.24 25.39 2.32
N TYR A 109 -5.10 24.96 2.85
CA TYR A 109 -3.92 25.78 3.00
C TYR A 109 -3.43 26.30 1.66
N LEU A 110 -3.27 25.40 0.68
CA LEU A 110 -2.87 25.78 -0.67
C LEU A 110 -3.89 26.70 -1.32
N PHE A 111 -5.18 26.48 -1.09
CA PHE A 111 -6.20 27.38 -1.60
C PHE A 111 -6.04 28.80 -1.04
N VAL A 112 -5.91 28.96 0.29
CA VAL A 112 -5.70 30.26 0.94
C VAL A 112 -4.42 30.93 0.42
N PHE A 113 -3.34 30.17 0.29
CA PHE A 113 -2.06 30.69 -0.20
C PHE A 113 -2.11 31.09 -1.69
N MET A 114 -2.79 30.31 -2.52
CA MET A 114 -2.86 30.54 -3.97
C MET A 114 -3.97 31.49 -4.40
N GLN A 115 -4.79 32.02 -3.49
CA GLN A 115 -5.85 32.98 -3.84
C GLN A 115 -5.34 34.20 -4.62
N HIS A 116 -4.11 34.63 -4.36
CA HIS A 116 -3.48 35.77 -5.04
C HIS A 116 -2.84 35.44 -6.40
N HIS A 117 -2.72 34.15 -6.77
CA HIS A 117 -2.06 33.72 -7.99
C HIS A 117 -3.03 33.03 -8.95
N GLU A 118 -3.53 33.77 -9.94
CA GLU A 118 -4.50 33.26 -10.92
C GLU A 118 -3.98 32.06 -11.71
N GLY A 119 -2.68 32.03 -12.03
CA GLY A 119 -2.04 30.96 -12.80
C GLY A 119 -1.93 29.61 -12.08
N LEU A 120 -2.19 29.54 -10.76
CA LEU A 120 -2.13 28.29 -9.99
C LEU A 120 -3.51 27.67 -9.74
N LYS A 121 -4.58 28.28 -10.27
CA LYS A 121 -5.92 27.71 -10.23
C LYS A 121 -6.01 26.52 -11.22
N GLY A 122 -6.83 25.52 -10.88
CA GLY A 122 -7.03 24.34 -11.74
C GLY A 122 -5.97 23.25 -11.57
N VAL A 123 -5.49 22.70 -12.69
CA VAL A 123 -4.60 21.51 -12.73
C VAL A 123 -3.28 21.75 -12.01
N ALA A 124 -2.67 22.92 -12.19
CA ALA A 124 -1.39 23.26 -11.58
C ALA A 124 -1.44 23.20 -10.04
N GLY A 125 -2.52 23.73 -9.44
CA GLY A 125 -2.72 23.68 -7.99
C GLY A 125 -2.90 22.25 -7.46
N LYS A 126 -3.60 21.38 -8.21
CA LYS A 126 -3.76 19.97 -7.84
C LYS A 126 -2.47 19.17 -7.98
N LEU A 127 -1.67 19.43 -9.02
CA LEU A 127 -0.34 18.85 -9.18
C LEU A 127 0.59 19.28 -8.04
N LEU A 128 0.61 20.58 -7.72
CA LEU A 128 1.40 21.10 -6.60
C LEU A 128 0.98 20.44 -5.28
N GLN A 129 -0.32 20.27 -5.04
CA GLN A 129 -0.84 19.55 -3.88
C GLN A 129 -0.32 18.10 -3.84
N ALA A 130 -0.42 17.36 -4.95
CA ALA A 130 0.04 15.96 -5.00
C ALA A 130 1.55 15.84 -4.74
N VAL A 131 2.35 16.75 -5.30
CA VAL A 131 3.81 16.78 -5.08
C VAL A 131 4.15 17.08 -3.62
N LEU A 132 3.51 18.09 -3.03
CA LEU A 132 3.73 18.44 -1.61
C LEU A 132 3.32 17.32 -0.67
N VAL A 133 2.14 16.72 -0.88
CA VAL A 133 1.68 15.56 -0.10
C VAL A 133 2.64 14.39 -0.25
N SER A 134 3.14 14.12 -1.46
CA SER A 134 4.12 13.05 -1.70
C SER A 134 5.43 13.30 -0.96
N PHE A 135 5.96 14.52 -1.01
CA PHE A 135 7.19 14.90 -0.34
C PHE A 135 7.06 14.77 1.19
N CYS A 136 6.04 15.40 1.77
CA CYS A 136 5.80 15.34 3.22
C CYS A 136 5.55 13.91 3.70
N THR A 137 4.80 13.12 2.93
CA THR A 137 4.53 11.72 3.25
C THR A 137 5.81 10.87 3.20
N THR A 138 6.67 11.08 2.20
CA THR A 138 7.94 10.36 2.09
C THR A 138 8.84 10.65 3.30
N LEU A 139 8.92 11.92 3.70
CA LEU A 139 9.65 12.30 4.92
C LEU A 139 9.05 11.66 6.18
N ALA A 140 7.72 11.65 6.30
CA ALA A 140 7.04 11.01 7.44
C ALA A 140 7.31 9.50 7.48
N ILE A 141 7.26 8.81 6.34
CA ILE A 141 7.59 7.37 6.25
C ILE A 141 9.04 7.12 6.66
N PHE A 142 9.99 7.95 6.22
CA PHE A 142 11.40 7.83 6.62
C PHE A 142 11.57 7.99 8.13
N VAL A 143 10.91 8.99 8.73
CA VAL A 143 10.93 9.17 10.20
C VAL A 143 10.32 7.96 10.91
N LEU A 144 9.18 7.45 10.44
CA LEU A 144 8.54 6.27 11.02
C LEU A 144 9.41 5.01 10.90
N ASP A 145 10.14 4.84 9.80
CA ASP A 145 11.06 3.72 9.58
C ASP A 145 12.24 3.79 10.56
N CYS A 146 12.86 4.98 10.69
CA CYS A 146 13.91 5.22 11.68
C CYS A 146 13.44 4.97 13.12
N LEU A 147 12.20 5.34 13.46
CA LEU A 147 11.60 5.06 14.76
C LEU A 147 11.29 3.56 14.95
N GLY A 148 11.00 2.85 13.86
CA GLY A 148 10.70 1.42 13.84
C GLY A 148 11.93 0.54 14.03
N ASP A 149 13.11 0.99 13.63
CA ASP A 149 14.35 0.20 13.69
C ASP A 149 14.75 -0.27 15.10
N GLY A 150 14.24 0.36 16.16
CA GLY A 150 14.48 -0.07 17.54
C GLY A 150 13.66 -1.28 18.02
N SER A 151 12.58 -1.68 17.34
CA SER A 151 11.71 -2.78 17.81
C SER A 151 10.81 -3.36 16.70
N ASP A 152 10.84 -4.69 16.53
CA ASP A 152 9.95 -5.40 15.59
C ASP A 152 8.45 -5.15 15.86
N SER A 153 8.08 -4.94 17.13
CA SER A 153 6.71 -4.61 17.51
C SER A 153 6.33 -3.22 17.01
N CYS A 154 7.23 -2.23 17.12
CA CYS A 154 7.02 -0.90 16.58
C CYS A 154 6.90 -0.91 15.05
N LYS A 155 7.73 -1.69 14.34
CA LYS A 155 7.64 -1.83 12.88
C LYS A 155 6.24 -2.30 12.46
N LYS A 156 5.73 -3.35 13.10
CA LYS A 156 4.38 -3.87 12.83
C LYS A 156 3.29 -2.82 13.08
N ALA A 157 3.41 -2.04 14.14
CA ALA A 157 2.46 -0.99 14.44
C ALA A 157 2.49 0.16 13.43
N PHE A 158 3.67 0.55 12.94
CA PHE A 158 3.80 1.61 11.94
C PHE A 158 3.36 1.20 10.54
N THR A 159 3.29 -0.11 10.23
CA THR A 159 2.79 -0.60 8.94
C THR A 159 1.41 -0.04 8.58
N GLY A 160 0.47 0.05 9.53
CA GLY A 160 -0.86 0.62 9.29
C GLY A 160 -0.82 2.12 8.96
N LEU A 161 0.06 2.86 9.64
CA LEU A 161 0.30 4.29 9.36
C LEU A 161 0.92 4.50 7.98
N ILE A 162 1.97 3.75 7.65
CA ILE A 162 2.63 3.81 6.34
C ILE A 162 1.63 3.49 5.23
N THR A 163 0.75 2.50 5.44
CA THR A 163 -0.32 2.16 4.49
C THR A 163 -1.31 3.32 4.32
N SER A 164 -1.74 3.95 5.41
CA SER A 164 -2.67 5.10 5.38
C SER A 164 -2.06 6.30 4.66
N LEU A 165 -0.78 6.58 4.92
CA LEU A 165 0.00 7.62 4.26
C LEU A 165 0.20 7.33 2.76
N GLY A 166 0.50 6.08 2.40
CA GLY A 166 0.59 5.66 0.99
C GLY A 166 -0.73 5.85 0.24
N LEU A 167 -1.85 5.54 0.89
CA LEU A 167 -3.18 5.79 0.33
C LEU A 167 -3.42 7.29 0.12
N LEU A 168 -2.98 8.13 1.05
CA LEU A 168 -3.08 9.59 0.95
C LEU A 168 -2.41 10.15 -0.30
N VAL A 169 -1.21 9.66 -0.59
CA VAL A 169 -0.47 9.99 -1.81
C VAL A 169 -1.29 9.59 -3.03
N GLY A 170 -1.82 8.36 -3.06
CA GLY A 170 -2.66 7.88 -4.15
C GLY A 170 -3.87 8.78 -4.43
N ILE A 171 -4.61 9.15 -3.39
CA ILE A 171 -5.78 10.05 -3.50
C ILE A 171 -5.39 11.44 -4.03
N SER A 172 -4.23 11.96 -3.59
CA SER A 172 -3.76 13.26 -4.07
C SER A 172 -3.44 13.26 -5.57
N TRP A 173 -2.87 12.16 -6.06
CA TRP A 173 -2.63 11.97 -7.49
C TRP A 173 -3.91 11.73 -8.28
N GLU A 174 -4.88 10.99 -7.73
CA GLU A 174 -6.21 10.82 -8.33
C GLU A 174 -6.86 12.18 -8.60
N GLY A 175 -6.84 13.09 -7.61
CA GLY A 175 -7.36 14.44 -7.78
C GLY A 175 -6.62 15.27 -8.83
N ALA A 176 -5.31 15.10 -8.97
CA ALA A 176 -4.51 15.76 -9.99
C ALA A 176 -4.81 15.22 -11.41
N PHE A 177 -4.94 13.90 -11.55
CA PHE A 177 -5.30 13.28 -12.83
C PHE A 177 -6.71 13.62 -13.25
N ALA A 178 -7.68 13.59 -12.32
CA ALA A 178 -9.05 13.99 -12.61
C ALA A 178 -9.11 15.42 -13.15
N ALA A 179 -8.43 16.36 -12.50
CA ALA A 179 -8.36 17.74 -12.96
C ALA A 179 -7.70 17.86 -14.36
N GLY A 180 -6.61 17.14 -14.62
CA GLY A 180 -5.95 17.14 -15.92
C GLY A 180 -6.83 16.57 -17.04
N VAL A 181 -7.55 15.48 -16.77
CA VAL A 181 -8.49 14.87 -17.71
C VAL A 181 -9.66 15.80 -18.00
N ASP A 182 -10.19 16.48 -16.98
CA ASP A 182 -11.25 17.46 -17.14
C ASP A 182 -10.81 18.64 -18.02
N GLU A 183 -9.62 19.18 -17.78
CA GLU A 183 -9.06 20.30 -18.56
C GLU A 183 -8.86 19.94 -20.03
N ILE A 184 -8.33 18.75 -20.32
CA ILE A 184 -8.15 18.27 -21.70
C ILE A 184 -9.51 18.13 -22.38
N ALA A 185 -10.50 17.54 -21.69
CA ALA A 185 -11.81 17.28 -22.26
C ALA A 185 -12.55 18.57 -22.66
N VAL A 186 -12.46 19.64 -21.85
CA VAL A 186 -13.13 20.93 -22.11
C VAL A 186 -12.81 21.50 -23.49
N ASN A 187 -11.61 21.22 -24.04
CA ASN A 187 -11.20 21.68 -25.36
C ASN A 187 -11.90 20.99 -26.55
N TRP A 188 -12.70 19.95 -26.32
CA TRP A 188 -13.34 19.14 -27.38
C TRP A 188 -14.78 19.55 -27.71
N GLY A 189 -15.26 20.68 -27.19
CA GLY A 189 -16.56 21.26 -27.53
C GLY A 189 -17.74 20.54 -26.89
N SER A 190 -18.40 19.64 -27.64
CA SER A 190 -19.68 19.02 -27.25
C SER A 190 -19.57 18.13 -26.00
N GLU A 191 -20.61 18.08 -25.16
CA GLU A 191 -20.62 17.21 -23.96
C GLU A 191 -20.35 15.73 -24.28
N GLY A 192 -20.85 15.25 -25.43
CA GLY A 192 -20.61 13.89 -25.89
C GLY A 192 -19.14 13.61 -26.21
N SER A 193 -18.45 14.53 -26.89
CA SER A 193 -17.01 14.38 -27.18
C SER A 193 -16.18 14.48 -25.90
N GLN A 194 -16.57 15.32 -24.94
CA GLN A 194 -15.90 15.39 -23.63
C GLN A 194 -15.95 14.04 -22.92
N LEU A 195 -17.12 13.41 -22.82
CA LEU A 195 -17.28 12.10 -22.17
C LEU A 195 -16.41 11.04 -22.85
N VAL A 196 -16.44 10.96 -24.18
CA VAL A 196 -15.62 10.02 -24.96
C VAL A 196 -14.12 10.23 -24.68
N VAL A 197 -13.64 11.47 -24.67
CA VAL A 197 -12.24 11.79 -24.40
C VAL A 197 -11.87 11.39 -22.97
N LYS A 198 -12.69 11.69 -21.97
CA LYS A 198 -12.45 11.27 -20.57
C LYS A 198 -12.36 9.75 -20.44
N THR A 199 -13.27 9.02 -21.07
CA THR A 199 -13.28 7.56 -21.09
C THR A 199 -12.03 7.00 -21.76
N LEU A 200 -11.64 7.53 -22.92
CA LEU A 200 -10.43 7.09 -23.63
C LEU A 200 -9.16 7.37 -22.83
N LEU A 201 -9.04 8.54 -22.20
CA LEU A 201 -7.91 8.88 -21.32
C LEU A 201 -7.85 7.96 -20.11
N ALA A 202 -8.99 7.65 -19.48
CA ALA A 202 -9.06 6.71 -18.36
C ALA A 202 -8.61 5.30 -18.76
N PHE A 203 -9.08 4.78 -19.91
CA PHE A 203 -8.62 3.49 -20.43
C PHE A 203 -7.13 3.50 -20.79
N GLY A 204 -6.64 4.58 -21.41
CA GLY A 204 -5.21 4.75 -21.69
C GLY A 204 -4.36 4.73 -20.43
N LEU A 205 -4.80 5.43 -19.37
CA LEU A 205 -4.12 5.43 -18.08
C LEU A 205 -4.06 4.03 -17.47
N VAL A 206 -5.18 3.30 -17.45
CA VAL A 206 -5.23 1.90 -16.95
C VAL A 206 -4.32 1.00 -17.78
N ALA A 207 -4.34 1.13 -19.12
CA ALA A 207 -3.52 0.33 -20.03
C ALA A 207 -2.02 0.55 -19.85
N VAL A 208 -1.58 1.70 -19.34
CA VAL A 208 -0.17 1.99 -19.05
C VAL A 208 0.20 1.65 -17.60
N VAL A 209 -0.61 2.12 -16.64
CA VAL A 209 -0.31 2.01 -15.20
C VAL A 209 -0.45 0.58 -14.71
N LEU A 210 -1.50 -0.14 -15.13
CA LEU A 210 -1.76 -1.49 -14.61
C LEU A 210 -0.65 -2.49 -15.00
N PRO A 211 -0.17 -2.54 -16.27
CA PRO A 211 0.98 -3.38 -16.60
C PRO A 211 2.25 -2.96 -15.87
N ALA A 212 2.53 -1.66 -15.75
CA ALA A 212 3.71 -1.18 -15.04
C ALA A 212 3.69 -1.60 -13.56
N TRP A 213 2.54 -1.43 -12.88
CA TRP A 213 2.37 -1.85 -11.50
C TRP A 213 2.55 -3.36 -11.34
N ARG A 214 1.91 -4.15 -12.20
CA ARG A 214 1.96 -5.62 -12.11
C ARG A 214 3.35 -6.19 -12.41
N LEU A 215 4.09 -5.59 -13.33
CA LEU A 215 5.43 -6.08 -13.73
C LEU A 215 6.55 -5.57 -12.82
N TYR A 216 6.44 -4.34 -12.29
CA TYR A 216 7.55 -3.69 -11.57
C TYR A 216 7.31 -3.44 -10.08
N ILE A 217 6.08 -3.09 -9.67
CA ILE A 217 5.79 -2.70 -8.29
C ILE A 217 5.41 -3.94 -7.47
N LEU A 218 4.48 -4.74 -8.00
CA LEU A 218 3.95 -5.90 -7.32
C LEU A 218 5.04 -6.92 -6.91
N PRO A 219 6.01 -7.30 -7.77
CA PRO A 219 7.05 -8.26 -7.39
C PRO A 219 8.03 -7.74 -6.32
N LYS A 220 8.12 -6.42 -6.15
CA LYS A 220 8.97 -5.80 -5.12
C LYS A 220 8.26 -5.72 -3.77
N SER A 221 6.94 -5.68 -3.76
CA SER A 221 6.12 -5.60 -2.54
C SER A 221 5.93 -6.94 -1.83
N ASP A 222 6.05 -8.05 -2.55
CA ASP A 222 5.89 -9.41 -2.00
C ASP A 222 7.25 -10.14 -1.94
N PRO A 223 7.79 -10.43 -0.75
CA PRO A 223 9.03 -11.18 -0.59
C PRO A 223 9.01 -12.57 -1.25
N ALA A 224 7.85 -13.22 -1.36
CA ALA A 224 7.72 -14.49 -2.04
C ALA A 224 7.91 -14.34 -3.55
N MET A 225 7.31 -13.31 -4.16
CA MET A 225 7.54 -12.98 -5.57
C MET A 225 8.98 -12.57 -5.85
N MET A 226 9.57 -11.76 -4.97
CA MET A 226 10.96 -11.32 -5.14
C MET A 226 11.93 -12.52 -5.16
N ARG A 227 11.67 -13.55 -4.36
CA ARG A 227 12.46 -14.80 -4.40
C ARG A 227 12.24 -15.59 -5.69
N TYR A 228 11.00 -15.65 -6.17
CA TYR A 228 10.63 -16.37 -7.40
C TYR A 228 11.25 -15.72 -8.65
N TYR A 229 11.23 -14.38 -8.72
CA TYR A 229 11.72 -13.60 -9.86
C TYR A 229 13.17 -13.16 -9.75
N ARG A 230 13.98 -13.77 -8.86
CA ARG A 230 15.38 -13.37 -8.61
C ARG A 230 16.21 -13.40 -9.91
N GLY A 231 16.28 -12.26 -10.59
CA GLY A 231 16.97 -12.07 -11.88
C GLY A 231 16.13 -12.29 -13.15
N ARG A 232 14.81 -12.54 -13.06
CA ARG A 232 13.94 -12.75 -14.24
C ARG A 232 12.70 -11.86 -14.15
N LEU A 233 12.34 -11.20 -15.26
CA LEU A 233 11.08 -10.47 -15.35
C LEU A 233 9.89 -11.45 -15.41
N PRO A 234 8.75 -11.10 -14.80
CA PRO A 234 7.52 -11.85 -15.00
C PRO A 234 7.17 -11.94 -16.49
N PRO A 235 6.75 -13.12 -17.00
CA PRO A 235 6.38 -13.24 -18.40
C PRO A 235 5.16 -12.35 -18.70
N LEU A 236 5.11 -11.73 -19.89
CA LEU A 236 3.99 -10.86 -20.28
C LEU A 236 2.63 -11.58 -20.26
N SER A 237 2.63 -12.91 -20.43
CA SER A 237 1.42 -13.74 -20.27
C SER A 237 0.82 -13.68 -18.87
N SER A 238 1.63 -13.34 -17.85
CA SER A 238 1.14 -13.11 -16.50
C SER A 238 0.16 -11.95 -16.43
N LEU A 239 0.19 -10.98 -17.34
CA LEU A 239 -0.78 -9.86 -17.34
C LEU A 239 -2.23 -10.32 -17.50
N TRP A 240 -2.46 -11.43 -18.21
CA TRP A 240 -3.79 -11.88 -18.62
C TRP A 240 -4.25 -13.15 -17.90
N ARG A 241 -3.33 -13.96 -17.34
CA ARG A 241 -3.69 -15.13 -16.55
C ARG A 241 -3.98 -14.75 -15.10
N HIS A 242 -5.02 -15.37 -14.54
CA HIS A 242 -5.21 -15.41 -13.09
C HIS A 242 -3.97 -16.09 -12.51
N TRP A 243 -3.19 -15.32 -11.77
CA TRP A 243 -1.92 -15.75 -11.22
C TRP A 243 -2.17 -16.21 -9.78
N ASP A 244 -1.86 -17.48 -9.51
CA ASP A 244 -2.00 -18.09 -8.19
C ASP A 244 -0.58 -18.40 -7.66
N PRO A 245 0.03 -17.47 -6.89
CA PRO A 245 1.40 -17.61 -6.40
C PRO A 245 1.61 -18.93 -5.65
N ALA A 246 0.60 -19.40 -4.93
CA ALA A 246 0.72 -20.59 -4.11
C ALA A 246 0.80 -21.86 -4.98
N LYS A 247 0.06 -21.91 -6.08
CA LYS A 247 0.15 -23.02 -7.05
C LYS A 247 1.45 -22.98 -7.82
N ASP A 248 1.84 -21.80 -8.32
CA ASP A 248 3.04 -21.66 -9.15
C ASP A 248 4.32 -21.91 -8.34
N TYR A 249 4.35 -21.50 -7.08
CA TYR A 249 5.46 -21.81 -6.16
C TYR A 249 5.56 -23.31 -5.85
N LYS A 250 4.43 -23.98 -5.61
CA LYS A 250 4.41 -25.44 -5.39
C LYS A 250 4.85 -26.21 -6.62
N LEU A 251 4.41 -25.78 -7.81
CA LEU A 251 4.86 -26.34 -9.09
C LEU A 251 6.37 -26.20 -9.25
N SER A 252 6.91 -25.00 -9.05
CA SER A 252 8.35 -24.74 -9.14
C SER A 252 9.17 -25.58 -8.15
N LYS A 253 8.75 -25.69 -6.89
CA LYS A 253 9.44 -26.56 -5.92
C LYS A 253 9.37 -28.04 -6.30
N GLY A 254 8.21 -28.49 -6.81
CA GLY A 254 8.03 -29.85 -7.27
C GLY A 254 8.93 -30.20 -8.47
N GLU A 255 9.05 -29.27 -9.42
CA GLU A 255 9.97 -29.40 -10.56
C GLU A 255 11.44 -29.39 -10.13
N GLN A 256 11.82 -28.48 -9.23
CA GLN A 256 13.19 -28.41 -8.69
C GLN A 256 13.55 -29.68 -7.90
N PHE A 257 12.60 -30.24 -7.13
CA PHE A 257 12.77 -31.52 -6.44
C PHE A 257 12.93 -32.68 -7.43
N ARG A 258 12.14 -32.73 -8.51
CA ARG A 258 12.27 -33.73 -9.58
C ARG A 258 13.62 -33.62 -10.30
N GLN A 259 14.07 -32.41 -10.63
CA GLN A 259 15.37 -32.19 -11.26
C GLN A 259 16.52 -32.66 -10.35
N ASN A 260 16.49 -32.32 -9.07
CA ASN A 260 17.51 -32.77 -8.11
C ASN A 260 17.52 -34.30 -7.95
N HIS A 261 16.34 -34.94 -7.93
CA HIS A 261 16.24 -36.40 -7.86
C HIS A 261 16.75 -37.09 -9.13
N GLN A 262 16.54 -36.49 -10.32
CA GLN A 262 17.10 -37.00 -11.57
C GLN A 262 18.62 -36.80 -11.64
N ALA A 263 19.14 -35.66 -11.17
CA ALA A 263 20.57 -35.40 -11.11
C ALA A 263 21.30 -36.26 -10.05
N GLY A 264 20.61 -36.69 -8.99
CA GLY A 264 21.14 -37.55 -7.94
C GLY A 264 21.21 -39.04 -8.29
N LYS A 265 20.49 -39.50 -9.33
CA LYS A 265 20.73 -40.83 -9.92
C LYS A 265 22.00 -40.76 -10.75
N LYS A 266 23.15 -40.97 -10.12
CA LYS A 266 24.34 -41.39 -10.87
C LYS A 266 23.96 -42.63 -11.69
N PRO A 267 24.31 -42.72 -12.99
CA PRO A 267 24.23 -43.98 -13.70
C PRO A 267 25.10 -44.98 -12.94
N ASP A 268 24.49 -46.04 -12.42
CA ASP A 268 25.24 -47.14 -11.82
C ASP A 268 26.26 -47.65 -12.84
N ASP A 269 27.52 -47.63 -12.43
CA ASP A 269 28.70 -48.08 -13.17
C ASP A 269 28.61 -49.60 -13.43
N GLY A 270 27.74 -49.99 -14.36
CA GLY A 270 27.62 -51.35 -14.88
C GLY A 270 28.54 -51.58 -16.07
N ALA A 271 29.87 -51.53 -15.88
CA ALA A 271 30.82 -51.96 -16.90
C ALA A 271 32.23 -52.29 -16.36
N LEU A 272 32.38 -53.18 -15.38
CA LEU A 272 33.69 -53.77 -15.04
C LEU A 272 33.52 -55.18 -14.42
N SER A 273 33.39 -56.21 -15.26
CA SER A 273 33.78 -57.58 -14.87
C SER A 273 33.97 -58.49 -16.09
N ALA A 274 35.20 -58.60 -16.59
CA ALA A 274 35.70 -59.80 -17.30
C ALA A 274 37.20 -59.68 -17.64
N SER A 275 38.06 -60.08 -16.71
CA SER A 275 39.44 -60.61 -16.88
C SER A 275 40.05 -60.61 -15.47
N GLU A 276 40.68 -61.63 -14.89
CA GLU A 276 41.38 -62.78 -15.44
C GLU A 276 41.63 -63.75 -14.27
N ALA A 277 41.55 -65.04 -14.55
CA ALA A 277 41.86 -66.10 -13.60
C ALA A 277 43.37 -66.29 -13.46
N SER A 278 43.85 -66.62 -12.25
CA SER A 278 45.08 -67.42 -12.09
C SER A 278 45.08 -68.18 -10.75
N PRO A 279 45.13 -69.52 -10.78
CA PRO A 279 45.42 -70.36 -9.61
C PRO A 279 46.84 -70.93 -9.69
N ARG A 280 47.55 -71.08 -8.55
CA ARG A 280 48.38 -72.27 -8.23
C ARG A 280 49.23 -72.17 -6.95
N ARG A 281 49.20 -73.28 -6.21
CA ARG A 281 50.26 -74.00 -5.45
C ARG A 281 50.82 -73.31 -4.20
N SER A 282 50.58 -73.80 -2.98
CA SER A 282 50.99 -75.07 -2.32
C SER A 282 52.47 -75.15 -1.94
N SER A 283 52.70 -75.68 -0.71
CA SER A 283 53.95 -76.14 -0.05
C SER A 283 54.90 -75.02 0.39
N PHE A 284 55.39 -74.95 1.63
CA PHE A 284 55.69 -75.98 2.64
C PHE A 284 55.27 -75.55 4.05
#